data_AF-A0A510DYB1-F1
#
_entry.id   AF-A0A510DYB1-F1
#
_cell.length_a   1.000
_cell.length_b   1.000
_cell.length_c   1.000
_cell.angle_alpha   90.00
_cell.angle_beta   90.00
_cell.angle_gamma   90.00
#
_symmetry.space_group_name_H-M   'P 1'
#
loop_
_entity.id
_entity.type
_entity.pdbx_description
1 polymer ?
#
loop_
_entity_poly.entity_id
_entity_poly.type
_entity_poly.pdbx_seq_one_letter_code
_entity_poly.pdbx_strand_id
1 'polypeptide(L)'
;MKATLNPKHIDVFKDLKKSAMVYGLKDLKKMDYGYSGKVRWMNVEMNVFASVKGNQVRITEENGKFMVIIDLSEEAEVKVECASISSVLFKPMEWRIARNLEKYSSFLNNVSIVRKENNKGKSIFNPTKAKRLDLRGVTCPVPEIETKKAILSAKPFEVIEVLVDNPPAIRYTLPEVARSFNCRYEIEDNGDYATFTFMCGRNETPLSFYEVRDVIRDEMAIGKLYLHYDKVVEEKRVETFSPTLLEVEGDAMIVASPEGRGWLLTAVVKDKKMVAARLDYGDTKLFDEDAINMVTGSVGIIHVFYMRSES
;
A
#
# COMPACT_ATOMS: atom_id res chain seq x y z
N MET A 1 24.01 -6.78 -0.62
CA MET A 1 25.16 -6.09 -1.26
C MET A 1 25.34 -4.71 -0.65
N LYS A 2 26.58 -4.21 -0.50
CA LYS A 2 26.82 -2.85 0.02
C LYS A 2 27.31 -1.91 -1.09
N ALA A 3 27.05 -0.62 -0.91
CA ALA A 3 27.50 0.47 -1.78
C ALA A 3 27.94 1.66 -0.93
N THR A 4 29.08 2.26 -1.26
CA THR A 4 29.55 3.47 -0.55
C THR A 4 28.94 4.73 -1.17
N LEU A 5 28.20 5.50 -0.38
CA LEU A 5 27.57 6.76 -0.82
C LEU A 5 28.21 7.97 -0.15
N ASN A 6 28.19 9.10 -0.85
CA ASN A 6 28.44 10.37 -0.21
C ASN A 6 27.17 10.77 0.58
N PRO A 7 27.26 11.03 1.90
CA PRO A 7 26.10 11.40 2.71
C PRO A 7 25.36 12.65 2.18
N LYS A 8 26.05 13.57 1.50
CA LYS A 8 25.44 14.75 0.88
C LYS A 8 24.49 14.43 -0.28
N HIS A 9 24.57 13.22 -0.84
CA HIS A 9 23.79 12.81 -2.01
C HIS A 9 22.67 11.83 -1.69
N ILE A 10 22.52 11.42 -0.42
CA ILE A 10 21.48 10.46 0.01
C ILE A 10 20.08 10.93 -0.40
N ASP A 11 19.78 12.22 -0.23
CA ASP A 11 18.45 12.75 -0.57
C ASP A 11 18.16 12.75 -2.08
N VAL A 12 19.19 12.75 -2.93
CA VAL A 12 19.02 12.60 -4.39
C VAL A 12 18.50 11.21 -4.73
N PHE A 13 18.97 10.18 -4.01
CA PHE A 13 18.56 8.80 -4.22
C PHE A 13 17.16 8.49 -3.68
N LYS A 14 16.59 9.36 -2.84
CA LYS A 14 15.19 9.30 -2.41
C LYS A 14 14.23 9.84 -3.49
N ASP A 15 14.70 10.68 -4.40
CA ASP A 15 13.87 11.16 -5.52
C ASP A 15 13.81 10.08 -6.62
N LEU A 16 12.86 9.16 -6.48
CA LEU A 16 12.67 8.02 -7.39
C LEU A 16 12.55 8.44 -8.86
N LYS A 17 11.99 9.61 -9.16
CA LYS A 17 11.85 10.10 -10.54
C LYS A 17 13.22 10.46 -11.11
N LYS A 18 14.10 11.07 -10.33
CA LYS A 18 15.47 11.42 -10.75
C LYS A 18 16.42 10.23 -10.73
N SER A 19 16.25 9.31 -9.79
CA SER A 19 17.15 8.17 -9.59
C SER A 19 16.61 6.85 -10.16
N ALA A 20 15.51 6.86 -10.92
CA ALA A 20 14.87 5.67 -11.49
C ALA A 20 15.85 4.70 -12.15
N MET A 21 16.76 5.23 -12.98
CA MET A 21 17.74 4.42 -13.71
C MET A 21 18.78 3.75 -12.80
N VAL A 22 19.08 4.35 -11.64
CA VAL A 22 19.99 3.76 -10.64
C VAL A 22 19.43 2.43 -10.16
N TYR A 23 18.13 2.41 -9.92
CA TYR A 23 17.36 1.25 -9.47
C TYR A 23 16.93 0.31 -10.62
N GLY A 24 17.21 0.68 -11.88
CA GLY A 24 16.77 -0.08 -13.05
C GLY A 24 15.26 0.02 -13.33
N LEU A 25 14.62 1.08 -12.81
CA LEU A 25 13.20 1.39 -13.02
C LEU A 25 12.99 2.14 -14.34
N LYS A 26 11.84 1.88 -14.96
CA LYS A 26 11.35 2.50 -16.20
C LYS A 26 9.85 2.76 -16.10
N ASP A 27 9.33 3.56 -17.02
CA ASP A 27 7.91 3.86 -17.18
C ASP A 27 7.23 4.30 -15.87
N LEU A 28 7.96 5.08 -15.04
CA LEU A 28 7.47 5.52 -13.75
C LEU A 28 6.24 6.41 -13.91
N LYS A 29 5.10 5.95 -13.44
CA LYS A 29 3.88 6.73 -13.27
C LYS A 29 3.74 7.08 -11.80
N LYS A 30 3.66 8.39 -11.52
CA LYS A 30 3.39 8.86 -10.15
C LYS A 30 2.03 8.32 -9.73
N MET A 31 2.01 7.67 -8.58
CA MET A 31 0.80 7.27 -7.86
C MET A 31 0.69 8.15 -6.63
N ASP A 32 -0.45 8.12 -5.93
CA ASP A 32 -0.65 8.92 -4.71
C ASP A 32 0.32 8.51 -3.57
N TYR A 33 1.03 7.40 -3.71
CA TYR A 33 1.84 6.78 -2.66
C TYR A 33 3.16 6.19 -3.14
N GLY A 34 3.73 6.73 -4.20
CA GLY A 34 4.99 6.27 -4.80
C GLY A 34 4.91 6.23 -6.30
N TYR A 35 5.49 5.20 -6.91
CA TYR A 35 5.51 5.05 -8.35
C TYR A 35 5.17 3.62 -8.75
N SER A 36 4.21 3.48 -9.66
CA SER A 36 4.13 2.27 -10.46
C SER A 36 5.14 2.38 -11.59
N GLY A 37 5.72 1.26 -11.99
CA GLY A 37 6.64 1.25 -13.11
C GLY A 37 7.07 -0.16 -13.43
N LYS A 38 8.16 -0.26 -14.18
CA LYS A 38 8.73 -1.54 -14.58
C LYS A 38 10.17 -1.63 -14.13
N VAL A 39 10.56 -2.79 -13.63
CA VAL A 39 11.97 -3.15 -13.51
C VAL A 39 12.32 -4.11 -14.65
N ARG A 40 13.41 -3.80 -15.37
CA ARG A 40 13.98 -4.76 -16.31
C ARG A 40 15.00 -5.63 -15.60
N TRP A 41 14.73 -6.93 -15.60
CA TRP A 41 15.64 -7.96 -15.10
C TRP A 41 15.89 -8.99 -16.19
N MET A 42 17.15 -9.15 -16.58
CA MET A 42 17.54 -9.94 -17.76
C MET A 42 16.73 -9.52 -19.01
N ASN A 43 15.96 -10.44 -19.60
CA ASN A 43 15.10 -10.21 -20.76
C ASN A 43 13.62 -10.07 -20.39
N VAL A 44 13.30 -9.97 -19.10
CA VAL A 44 11.92 -9.85 -18.61
C VAL A 44 11.70 -8.45 -18.04
N GLU A 45 10.56 -7.85 -18.36
CA GLU A 45 10.07 -6.66 -17.68
C GLU A 45 8.98 -7.07 -16.71
N MET A 46 9.10 -6.61 -15.47
CA MET A 46 8.16 -6.92 -14.40
C MET A 46 7.60 -5.62 -13.87
N ASN A 47 6.28 -5.59 -13.68
CA ASN A 47 5.63 -4.48 -13.02
C ASN A 47 6.05 -4.46 -11.56
N VAL A 48 6.37 -3.27 -11.08
CA VAL A 48 6.80 -3.05 -9.71
C VAL A 48 6.14 -1.81 -9.15
N PHE A 49 5.96 -1.86 -7.85
CA PHE A 49 5.64 -0.71 -7.04
C PHE A 49 6.90 -0.24 -6.31
N ALA A 50 7.27 1.02 -6.51
CA ALA A 50 8.44 1.64 -5.89
C ALA A 50 8.00 2.75 -4.92
N SER A 51 8.54 2.74 -3.71
CA SER A 51 8.24 3.72 -2.66
C SER A 51 9.47 4.07 -1.85
N VAL A 52 9.40 5.17 -1.12
CA VAL A 52 10.43 5.60 -0.17
C VAL A 52 9.82 5.75 1.20
N LYS A 53 10.41 5.11 2.22
CA LYS A 53 10.00 5.23 3.61
C LYS A 53 11.22 5.60 4.45
N GLY A 54 11.27 6.87 4.87
CA GLY A 54 12.43 7.41 5.58
C GLY A 54 13.69 7.40 4.70
N ASN A 55 14.67 6.57 5.06
CA ASN A 55 15.89 6.37 4.27
C ASN A 55 15.86 5.09 3.42
N GLN A 56 14.74 4.39 3.39
CA GLN A 56 14.63 3.12 2.69
C GLN A 56 13.89 3.29 1.37
N VAL A 57 14.49 2.85 0.28
CA VAL A 57 13.78 2.68 -0.99
C VAL A 57 13.33 1.23 -1.08
N ARG A 58 12.04 1.01 -1.32
CA ARG A 58 11.46 -0.32 -1.56
C ARG A 58 10.95 -0.43 -2.98
N ILE A 59 11.23 -1.56 -3.61
CA ILE A 59 10.73 -1.90 -4.94
C ILE A 59 10.17 -3.32 -4.86
N THR A 60 8.85 -3.44 -4.89
CA THR A 60 8.15 -4.71 -4.75
C THR A 60 7.57 -5.12 -6.09
N GLU A 61 7.80 -6.36 -6.52
CA GLU A 61 7.09 -6.92 -7.68
C GLU A 61 5.60 -7.02 -7.38
N GLU A 62 4.76 -6.72 -8.37
CA GLU A 62 3.32 -6.53 -8.23
C GLU A 62 2.58 -7.69 -7.53
N ASN A 63 3.03 -8.93 -7.71
CA ASN A 63 2.47 -10.12 -7.04
C ASN A 63 3.18 -10.51 -5.74
N GLY A 64 4.18 -9.75 -5.30
CA GLY A 64 4.96 -10.05 -4.10
C GLY A 64 5.97 -11.18 -4.28
N LYS A 65 6.43 -11.45 -5.51
CA LYS A 65 7.42 -12.52 -5.77
C LYS A 65 8.80 -12.19 -5.21
N PHE A 66 9.18 -10.92 -5.29
CA PHE A 66 10.40 -10.40 -4.69
C PHE A 66 10.22 -8.95 -4.26
N MET A 67 11.06 -8.53 -3.32
CA MET A 67 11.20 -7.14 -2.88
C MET A 67 12.67 -6.75 -2.87
N VAL A 68 12.99 -5.61 -3.47
CA VAL A 68 14.29 -4.97 -3.33
C VAL A 68 14.19 -3.91 -2.23
N ILE A 69 15.04 -4.04 -1.22
CA ILE A 69 15.16 -3.11 -0.11
C ILE A 69 16.52 -2.44 -0.21
N ILE A 70 16.53 -1.12 -0.33
CA ILE A 70 17.74 -0.31 -0.32
C ILE A 70 17.71 0.59 0.91
N ASP A 71 18.54 0.28 1.90
CA ASP A 71 18.76 1.13 3.07
C ASP A 71 19.82 2.17 2.73
N LEU A 72 19.40 3.42 2.51
CA LEU A 72 20.31 4.51 2.18
C LEU A 72 21.01 5.02 3.43
N SER A 73 22.31 4.76 3.50
CA SER A 73 23.23 5.34 4.48
C SER A 73 24.57 5.64 3.79
N GLU A 74 25.60 6.06 4.54
CA GLU A 74 26.96 6.15 3.99
C GLU A 74 27.44 4.81 3.44
N GLU A 75 27.10 3.71 4.12
CA GLU A 75 27.18 2.34 3.61
C GLU A 75 25.78 1.87 3.23
N ALA A 76 25.32 2.23 2.04
CA ALA A 76 24.01 1.79 1.58
C ALA A 76 23.97 0.27 1.43
N GLU A 77 22.91 -0.34 1.95
CA GLU A 77 22.70 -1.78 1.87
C GLU A 77 21.56 -2.11 0.90
N VAL A 78 21.84 -2.91 -0.11
CA VAL A 78 20.88 -3.42 -1.08
C VAL A 78 20.62 -4.89 -0.80
N LYS A 79 19.39 -5.23 -0.45
CA LYS A 79 18.92 -6.60 -0.24
C LYS A 79 17.80 -6.93 -1.22
N VAL A 80 17.77 -8.17 -1.70
CA VAL A 80 16.60 -8.70 -2.40
C VAL A 80 16.04 -9.83 -1.57
N GLU A 81 14.80 -9.66 -1.13
CA GLU A 81 14.01 -10.68 -0.47
C GLU A 81 13.13 -11.37 -1.51
N CYS A 82 12.96 -12.68 -1.39
CA CYS A 82 12.19 -13.48 -2.34
C CYS A 82 11.26 -14.42 -1.59
N ALA A 83 10.04 -14.56 -2.10
CA ALA A 83 9.03 -15.45 -1.55
C ALA A 83 9.23 -16.88 -2.07
N SER A 84 9.17 -17.03 -3.38
CA SER A 84 9.01 -18.33 -4.05
C SER A 84 10.02 -18.56 -5.17
N ILE A 85 11.05 -17.71 -5.24
CA ILE A 85 12.15 -17.80 -6.20
C ILE A 85 13.46 -17.80 -5.41
N SER A 86 14.43 -18.62 -5.81
CA SER A 86 15.74 -18.64 -5.16
C SER A 86 16.38 -17.26 -5.16
N SER A 87 16.75 -16.77 -3.97
CA SER A 87 17.40 -15.48 -3.77
C SER A 87 18.75 -15.37 -4.52
N VAL A 88 19.37 -16.51 -4.85
CA VAL A 88 20.59 -16.58 -5.67
C VAL A 88 20.36 -16.00 -7.07
N LEU A 89 19.17 -16.20 -7.65
CA LEU A 89 18.83 -15.69 -8.99
C LEU A 89 18.81 -14.16 -9.06
N PHE A 90 18.69 -13.48 -7.91
CA PHE A 90 18.63 -12.02 -7.83
C PHE A 90 19.92 -11.38 -7.29
N LYS A 91 20.95 -12.17 -6.96
CA LYS A 91 22.27 -11.63 -6.57
C LYS A 91 22.89 -10.67 -7.59
N PRO A 92 22.82 -10.92 -8.92
CA PRO A 92 23.34 -9.95 -9.86
C PRO A 92 22.47 -8.67 -9.93
N MET A 93 21.21 -8.70 -9.48
CA MET A 93 20.36 -7.51 -9.35
C MET A 93 20.82 -6.64 -8.18
N GLU A 94 21.04 -7.26 -7.01
CA GLU A 94 21.65 -6.58 -5.85
C GLU A 94 22.97 -5.91 -6.24
N TRP A 95 23.84 -6.65 -6.92
CA TRP A 95 25.14 -6.15 -7.37
C TRP A 95 25.02 -4.98 -8.35
N ARG A 96 24.13 -5.10 -9.34
CA ARG A 96 23.90 -4.04 -10.33
C ARG A 96 23.43 -2.74 -9.67
N ILE A 97 22.46 -2.83 -8.76
CA ILE A 97 21.91 -1.66 -8.07
C ILE A 97 22.98 -1.02 -7.17
N ALA A 98 23.71 -1.82 -6.39
CA ALA A 98 24.80 -1.32 -5.56
C ALA A 98 25.88 -0.61 -6.39
N ARG A 99 26.33 -1.22 -7.49
CA ARG A 99 27.33 -0.63 -8.40
C ARG A 99 26.81 0.66 -9.06
N ASN A 100 25.53 0.71 -9.41
CA ASN A 100 24.93 1.93 -9.95
C ASN A 100 24.91 3.05 -8.90
N LEU A 101 24.53 2.74 -7.66
CA LEU A 101 24.53 3.71 -6.56
C LEU A 101 25.92 4.33 -6.35
N GLU A 102 26.98 3.52 -6.29
CA GLU A 102 28.36 4.02 -6.17
C GLU A 102 28.79 4.88 -7.36
N LYS A 103 28.51 4.40 -8.58
CA LYS A 103 28.85 5.12 -9.82
C LYS A 103 28.14 6.47 -9.93
N TYR A 104 26.86 6.53 -9.57
CA TYR A 104 26.10 7.78 -9.59
C TYR A 104 26.50 8.72 -8.44
N SER A 105 26.78 8.18 -7.25
CA SER A 105 27.27 8.97 -6.11
C SER A 105 28.60 9.67 -6.43
N SER A 106 29.54 8.93 -7.05
CA SER A 106 30.82 9.47 -7.52
C SER A 106 30.68 10.47 -8.68
N PHE A 107 29.73 10.24 -9.61
CA PHE A 107 29.42 11.21 -10.65
C PHE A 107 28.89 12.53 -10.09
N LEU A 108 27.99 12.48 -9.10
CA LEU A 108 27.46 13.68 -8.44
C LEU A 108 28.57 14.49 -7.74
N ASN A 109 29.61 13.82 -7.20
CA ASN A 109 30.78 14.52 -6.65
C ASN A 109 31.45 15.39 -7.72
N ASN A 110 31.57 14.89 -8.95
CA ASN A 110 32.19 15.60 -10.06
C ASN A 110 31.31 16.73 -10.63
N VAL A 111 29.99 16.65 -10.46
CA VAL A 111 29.02 17.66 -10.91
C VAL A 111 28.81 18.76 -9.88
N SER A 112 29.05 18.50 -8.60
CA SER A 112 28.84 19.42 -7.47
C SER A 112 29.72 20.69 -7.46
N ILE A 113 30.51 20.94 -8.52
CA ILE A 113 31.23 22.20 -8.74
C ILE A 113 30.30 23.32 -9.24
N VAL A 114 29.07 23.04 -9.70
CA VAL A 114 28.17 24.08 -10.23
C VAL A 114 26.72 23.88 -9.76
N ARG A 115 26.36 24.53 -8.65
CA ARG A 115 25.08 25.24 -8.34
C ARG A 115 24.75 25.18 -6.84
N LYS A 116 24.87 26.34 -6.19
CA LYS A 116 24.09 26.69 -4.99
C LYS A 116 22.77 27.26 -5.48
N GLU A 117 21.65 26.79 -4.95
CA GLU A 117 20.52 27.69 -4.72
C GLU A 117 19.58 27.21 -3.60
N ASN A 118 19.09 28.21 -2.89
CA ASN A 118 18.18 28.15 -1.76
C ASN A 118 16.77 27.69 -2.19
N ASN A 119 16.02 27.10 -1.26
CA ASN A 119 14.73 27.66 -0.85
C ASN A 119 14.18 26.99 0.42
N LYS A 120 13.89 27.83 1.42
CA LYS A 120 13.07 27.49 2.59
C LYS A 120 11.62 27.85 2.27
N GLY A 121 10.74 26.86 2.16
CA GLY A 121 9.30 27.05 2.26
C GLY A 121 8.87 26.89 3.72
N LYS A 122 8.33 27.95 4.31
CA LYS A 122 7.61 27.89 5.60
C LYS A 122 6.18 27.40 5.33
N SER A 123 5.69 26.46 6.14
CA SER A 123 4.25 26.27 6.33
C SER A 123 3.82 27.02 7.59
N ILE A 124 2.77 27.83 7.45
CA ILE A 124 2.01 28.46 8.52
C ILE A 124 0.65 27.77 8.48
N PHE A 125 0.38 26.90 9.45
CA PHE A 125 -0.89 26.72 10.16
C PHE A 125 -0.75 25.48 11.05
N ASN A 126 -1.01 25.68 12.34
CA ASN A 126 -0.99 24.65 13.37
C ASN A 126 -2.37 24.70 14.05
N PRO A 127 -3.29 23.76 13.78
CA PRO A 127 -4.45 23.60 14.63
C PRO A 127 -4.12 22.64 15.77
N THR A 128 -4.36 23.12 16.99
CA THR A 128 -4.58 22.39 18.25
C THR A 128 -4.63 20.86 18.15
N LYS A 129 -3.65 20.19 18.79
CA LYS A 129 -3.54 18.74 19.06
C LYS A 129 -4.47 17.84 18.23
N ALA A 130 -4.17 17.67 16.94
CA ALA A 130 -4.75 16.59 16.15
C ALA A 130 -4.17 15.24 16.61
N LYS A 131 -5.01 14.24 16.82
CA LYS A 131 -4.55 12.87 17.04
C LYS A 131 -4.07 12.32 15.69
N ARG A 132 -2.76 12.14 15.55
CA ARG A 132 -2.13 11.67 14.30
C ARG A 132 -1.90 10.17 14.32
N LEU A 133 -2.36 9.48 13.28
CA LEU A 133 -2.25 8.05 13.08
C LEU A 133 -1.49 7.78 11.78
N ASP A 134 -0.31 7.16 11.89
CA ASP A 134 0.52 6.82 10.73
C ASP A 134 0.31 5.35 10.34
N LEU A 135 -0.43 5.13 9.25
CA LEU A 135 -0.79 3.81 8.72
C LEU A 135 -0.09 3.54 7.38
N ARG A 136 1.01 4.24 7.10
CA ARG A 136 1.80 4.02 5.88
C ARG A 136 2.55 2.69 5.94
N GLY A 137 2.49 1.94 4.84
CA GLY A 137 3.08 0.63 4.66
C GLY A 137 2.19 -0.49 5.20
N VAL A 138 0.98 -0.16 5.64
CA VAL A 138 0.02 -1.13 6.19
C VAL A 138 -0.93 -1.59 5.08
N THR A 139 -1.17 -2.89 5.01
CA THR A 139 -2.04 -3.52 4.01
C THR A 139 -3.53 -3.39 4.39
N CYS A 140 -4.40 -3.32 3.38
CA CYS A 140 -5.85 -3.45 3.58
C CYS A 140 -6.13 -4.77 4.31
N PRO A 141 -7.02 -4.83 5.33
CA PRO A 141 -8.02 -3.84 5.76
C PRO A 141 -7.59 -2.94 6.94
N VAL A 142 -6.38 -3.09 7.45
CA VAL A 142 -5.98 -2.50 8.74
C VAL A 142 -6.09 -0.97 8.81
N PRO A 143 -5.73 -0.18 7.77
CA PRO A 143 -5.85 1.28 7.82
C PRO A 143 -7.25 1.78 8.17
N GLU A 144 -8.27 1.08 7.70
CA GLU A 144 -9.65 1.44 7.93
C GLU A 144 -10.09 1.16 9.37
N ILE A 145 -9.81 -0.04 9.86
CA ILE A 145 -10.21 -0.46 11.21
C ILE A 145 -9.61 0.50 12.24
N GLU A 146 -8.33 0.82 12.10
CA GLU A 146 -7.64 1.73 13.01
C GLU A 146 -8.17 3.16 12.88
N THR A 147 -8.58 3.58 11.68
CA THR A 147 -9.25 4.88 11.49
C THR A 147 -10.63 4.91 12.15
N LYS A 148 -11.46 3.86 11.98
CA LYS A 148 -12.77 3.71 12.63
C LYS A 148 -12.61 3.77 14.16
N LYS A 149 -11.69 2.99 14.72
CA LYS A 149 -11.38 3.01 16.17
C LYS A 149 -10.95 4.39 16.64
N ALA A 150 -10.13 5.09 15.86
CA ALA A 150 -9.70 6.44 16.19
C ALA A 150 -10.89 7.42 16.22
N ILE A 151 -11.78 7.35 15.22
CA ILE A 151 -13.00 8.17 15.14
C ILE A 151 -13.96 7.88 16.30
N LEU A 152 -14.23 6.60 16.59
CA LEU A 152 -15.09 6.18 17.70
C LEU A 152 -14.54 6.63 19.07
N SER A 153 -13.21 6.66 19.21
CA SER A 153 -12.54 7.09 20.43
C SER A 153 -12.40 8.61 20.55
N ALA A 154 -12.73 9.37 19.51
CA ALA A 154 -12.54 10.81 19.47
C ALA A 154 -13.70 11.58 20.11
N LYS A 155 -13.38 12.75 20.67
CA LYS A 155 -14.37 13.69 21.18
C LYS A 155 -15.09 14.39 20.01
N PRO A 156 -16.32 14.90 20.20
CA PRO A 156 -16.99 15.70 19.18
C PRO A 156 -16.10 16.85 18.71
N PHE A 157 -16.01 17.04 17.39
CA PHE A 157 -15.19 18.05 16.72
C PHE A 157 -13.67 17.93 16.93
N GLU A 158 -13.20 16.82 17.50
CA GLU A 158 -11.77 16.51 17.56
C GLU A 158 -11.25 16.20 16.15
N VAL A 159 -10.05 16.70 15.85
CA VAL A 159 -9.40 16.52 14.56
C VAL A 159 -8.50 15.30 14.61
N ILE A 160 -8.66 14.41 13.64
CA ILE A 160 -7.84 13.20 13.48
C ILE A 160 -7.12 13.28 12.15
N GLU A 161 -5.80 13.15 12.19
CA GLU A 161 -4.98 13.03 10.98
C GLU A 161 -4.62 11.56 10.76
N VAL A 162 -4.95 11.03 9.58
CA VAL A 162 -4.61 9.66 9.19
C VAL A 162 -3.72 9.71 7.96
N LEU A 163 -2.51 9.17 8.09
CA LEU A 163 -1.57 9.04 6.98
C LEU A 163 -1.71 7.65 6.39
N VAL A 164 -2.08 7.54 5.12
CA VAL A 164 -2.26 6.27 4.43
C VAL A 164 -1.59 6.28 3.07
N ASP A 165 -1.07 5.12 2.69
CA ASP A 165 -0.39 4.91 1.41
C ASP A 165 -1.07 3.82 0.57
N ASN A 166 -2.33 3.49 0.87
CA ASN A 166 -3.07 2.38 0.28
C ASN A 166 -4.21 2.87 -0.64
N PRO A 167 -4.20 2.55 -1.96
CA PRO A 167 -5.16 3.08 -2.93
C PRO A 167 -6.65 2.81 -2.61
N PRO A 168 -7.07 1.56 -2.28
CA PRO A 168 -8.42 1.29 -1.81
C PRO A 168 -8.83 2.13 -0.61
N ALA A 169 -7.91 2.30 0.35
CA ALA A 169 -8.18 3.07 1.56
C ALA A 169 -8.51 4.53 1.23
N ILE A 170 -7.71 5.13 0.36
CA ILE A 170 -7.84 6.53 -0.07
C ILE A 170 -9.11 6.73 -0.93
N ARG A 171 -9.35 5.86 -1.90
CA ARG A 171 -10.39 6.07 -2.93
C ARG A 171 -11.80 5.77 -2.45
N TYR A 172 -11.96 4.73 -1.63
CA TYR A 172 -13.28 4.17 -1.35
C TYR A 172 -13.56 4.14 0.14
N THR A 173 -12.61 3.60 0.88
CA THR A 173 -12.84 3.17 2.24
C THR A 173 -12.89 4.33 3.25
N LEU A 174 -11.85 5.16 3.31
CA LEU A 174 -11.80 6.29 4.24
C LEU A 174 -12.88 7.35 3.96
N PRO A 175 -13.22 7.66 2.69
CA PRO A 175 -14.39 8.46 2.37
C PRO A 175 -15.71 7.85 2.91
N GLU A 176 -15.89 6.52 2.81
CA GLU A 176 -17.11 5.86 3.32
C GLU A 176 -17.15 5.82 4.85
N VAL A 177 -16.00 5.65 5.52
CA VAL A 177 -15.88 5.82 6.97
C VAL A 177 -16.33 7.23 7.35
N ALA A 178 -15.79 8.27 6.70
CA ALA A 178 -16.21 9.65 6.99
C ALA A 178 -17.71 9.85 6.81
N ARG A 179 -18.28 9.34 5.71
CA ARG A 179 -19.72 9.43 5.41
C ARG A 179 -20.57 8.75 6.48
N SER A 180 -20.21 7.53 6.87
CA SER A 180 -20.99 6.71 7.82
C SER A 180 -21.01 7.32 9.22
N PHE A 181 -19.90 7.95 9.62
CA PHE A 181 -19.76 8.67 10.89
C PHE A 181 -20.12 10.16 10.82
N ASN A 182 -20.63 10.61 9.67
CA ASN A 182 -20.98 12.02 9.41
C ASN A 182 -19.82 13.01 9.73
N CYS A 183 -18.58 12.59 9.44
CA CYS A 183 -17.40 13.43 9.56
C CYS A 183 -17.19 14.25 8.29
N ARG A 184 -16.74 15.50 8.46
CA ARG A 184 -16.10 16.25 7.38
C ARG A 184 -14.68 15.75 7.22
N TYR A 185 -14.16 15.71 6.00
CA TYR A 185 -12.77 15.34 5.77
C TYR A 185 -12.13 16.18 4.67
N GLU A 186 -10.82 16.35 4.77
CA GLU A 186 -9.95 16.93 3.75
C GLU A 186 -8.86 15.91 3.39
N ILE A 187 -8.42 15.92 2.13
CA ILE A 187 -7.34 15.08 1.64
C ILE A 187 -6.21 15.96 1.13
N GLU A 188 -5.00 15.74 1.64
CA GLU A 188 -3.77 16.35 1.14
C GLU A 188 -2.88 15.29 0.49
N ASP A 189 -2.62 15.43 -0.81
CA ASP A 189 -1.63 14.63 -1.54
C ASP A 189 -0.22 15.10 -1.16
N ASN A 190 0.53 14.25 -0.44
CA ASN A 190 1.91 14.51 -0.06
C ASN A 190 2.92 13.90 -1.05
N GLY A 191 2.45 13.26 -2.11
CA GLY A 191 3.22 12.65 -3.19
C GLY A 191 3.55 11.18 -2.97
N ASP A 192 4.00 10.80 -1.78
CA ASP A 192 4.31 9.41 -1.38
C ASP A 192 3.32 8.82 -0.36
N TYR A 193 2.33 9.61 0.09
CA TYR A 193 1.17 9.18 0.86
C TYR A 193 0.09 10.27 0.81
N ALA A 194 -1.13 9.94 1.23
CA ALA A 194 -2.18 10.92 1.45
C ALA A 194 -2.36 11.16 2.95
N THR A 195 -2.62 12.42 3.32
CA THR A 195 -3.07 12.78 4.67
C THR A 195 -4.57 13.04 4.63
N PHE A 196 -5.32 12.27 5.41
CA PHE A 196 -6.75 12.49 5.64
C PHE A 196 -6.93 13.22 6.96
N THR A 197 -7.57 14.36 6.92
CA THR A 197 -7.92 15.12 8.12
C THR A 197 -9.42 15.01 8.35
N PHE A 198 -9.82 14.29 9.39
CA PHE A 198 -11.23 14.12 9.76
C PHE A 198 -11.61 15.11 10.85
N MET A 199 -12.82 15.68 10.73
CA MET A 199 -13.48 16.46 11.76
C MET A 199 -14.89 15.90 11.96
N CYS A 200 -15.10 15.24 13.09
CA CYS A 200 -16.32 14.45 13.30
C CYS A 200 -17.41 15.25 14.02
N GLY A 201 -18.54 15.47 13.32
CA GLY A 201 -19.78 15.97 13.90
C GLY A 201 -20.69 14.79 14.17
N ARG A 202 -20.84 14.40 15.44
CA ARG A 202 -21.54 13.15 15.81
C ARG A 202 -22.91 13.03 15.15
N ASN A 203 -23.06 11.98 14.35
CA ASN A 203 -24.28 11.19 14.13
C ASN A 203 -23.86 9.92 13.38
N GLU A 204 -24.06 8.75 13.98
CA GLU A 204 -23.89 7.47 13.30
C GLU A 204 -25.11 7.22 12.42
N THR A 205 -24.88 6.96 11.14
CA THR A 205 -25.95 6.50 10.25
C THR A 205 -25.98 4.97 10.35
N PRO A 206 -27.13 4.34 10.65
CA PRO A 206 -27.23 2.89 10.64
C PRO A 206 -26.79 2.34 9.27
N LEU A 207 -25.89 1.36 9.28
CA LEU A 207 -25.48 0.66 8.06
C LEU A 207 -26.67 -0.13 7.52
N SER A 208 -27.26 0.35 6.43
CA SER A 208 -28.28 -0.38 5.66
C SER A 208 -27.58 -1.20 4.58
N PHE A 209 -27.66 -2.53 4.70
CA PHE A 209 -27.23 -3.45 3.64
C PHE A 209 -28.42 -3.73 2.71
N TYR A 210 -28.32 -3.26 1.47
CA TYR A 210 -28.93 -4.00 0.35
C TYR A 210 -28.10 -5.28 0.14
N GLU A 211 -28.58 -6.25 -0.64
CA GLU A 211 -27.94 -7.57 -0.77
C GLU A 211 -26.40 -7.47 -0.90
N VAL A 212 -25.62 -8.25 -0.14
CA VAL A 212 -24.14 -8.19 -0.08
C VAL A 212 -23.50 -8.14 -1.49
N ARG A 213 -24.12 -8.84 -2.45
CA ARG A 213 -23.71 -8.84 -3.86
C ARG A 213 -23.76 -7.46 -4.52
N ASP A 214 -24.75 -6.65 -4.21
CA ASP A 214 -24.85 -5.30 -4.76
C ASP A 214 -23.80 -4.38 -4.13
N VAL A 215 -23.62 -4.49 -2.81
CA VAL A 215 -22.66 -3.69 -2.05
C VAL A 215 -21.22 -3.95 -2.51
N ILE A 216 -20.84 -5.20 -2.74
CA ILE A 216 -19.48 -5.54 -3.16
C ILE A 216 -19.18 -5.06 -4.59
N ARG A 217 -20.21 -4.99 -5.44
CA ARG A 217 -20.11 -4.54 -6.84
C ARG A 217 -20.08 -3.03 -6.99
N ASP A 218 -20.63 -2.30 -6.03
CA ASP A 218 -20.64 -0.84 -6.00
C ASP A 218 -19.34 -0.27 -5.39
N GLU A 219 -18.60 0.49 -6.20
CA GLU A 219 -17.36 1.18 -5.80
C GLU A 219 -17.54 2.11 -4.59
N MET A 220 -18.68 2.76 -4.49
CA MET A 220 -18.94 3.72 -3.42
C MET A 220 -19.46 3.04 -2.16
N ALA A 221 -19.97 1.82 -2.26
CA ALA A 221 -20.57 1.09 -1.16
C ALA A 221 -19.68 0.01 -0.56
N ILE A 222 -18.60 -0.42 -1.23
CA ILE A 222 -17.73 -1.48 -0.72
C ILE A 222 -17.17 -1.18 0.68
N GLY A 223 -16.90 0.09 1.00
CA GLY A 223 -16.48 0.51 2.34
C GLY A 223 -17.47 0.14 3.45
N LYS A 224 -18.77 -0.03 3.14
CA LYS A 224 -19.77 -0.49 4.12
C LYS A 224 -19.51 -1.91 4.59
N LEU A 225 -18.95 -2.77 3.73
CA LEU A 225 -18.60 -4.13 4.11
C LEU A 225 -17.48 -4.12 5.15
N TYR A 226 -16.46 -3.31 4.93
CA TYR A 226 -15.37 -3.21 5.88
C TYR A 226 -15.75 -2.50 7.19
N LEU A 227 -16.74 -1.60 7.14
CA LEU A 227 -17.36 -1.06 8.35
C LEU A 227 -18.17 -2.10 9.12
N HIS A 228 -18.79 -3.06 8.42
CA HIS A 228 -19.55 -4.17 9.00
C HIS A 228 -18.65 -5.24 9.61
N TYR A 229 -17.73 -5.76 8.82
CA TYR A 229 -16.74 -6.75 9.19
C TYR A 229 -15.49 -6.03 9.68
N ASP A 230 -15.56 -5.43 10.85
CA ASP A 230 -14.55 -4.47 11.33
C ASP A 230 -13.45 -5.09 12.20
N LYS A 231 -13.49 -6.40 12.42
CA LYS A 231 -12.57 -7.09 13.30
C LYS A 231 -11.79 -8.17 12.56
N VAL A 232 -10.48 -7.98 12.44
CA VAL A 232 -9.56 -9.05 12.02
C VAL A 232 -9.50 -10.08 13.15
N VAL A 233 -10.00 -11.28 12.89
CA VAL A 233 -9.95 -12.42 13.81
C VAL A 233 -8.77 -13.34 13.53
N GLU A 234 -8.25 -13.32 12.30
CA GLU A 234 -7.11 -14.11 11.88
C GLU A 234 -6.39 -13.42 10.71
N GLU A 235 -5.06 -13.52 10.68
CA GLU A 235 -4.20 -13.12 9.55
C GLU A 235 -3.35 -14.33 9.13
N LYS A 236 -3.29 -14.60 7.83
CA LYS A 236 -2.37 -15.58 7.24
C LYS A 236 -1.46 -14.92 6.22
N ARG A 237 -0.22 -15.40 6.17
CA ARG A 237 0.72 -15.15 5.07
C ARG A 237 0.91 -16.44 4.30
N VAL A 238 0.60 -16.41 3.01
CA VAL A 238 0.70 -17.58 2.12
C VAL A 238 1.51 -17.22 0.89
N GLU A 239 2.20 -18.19 0.31
CA GLU A 239 2.97 -18.00 -0.92
C GLU A 239 2.16 -18.25 -2.19
N THR A 240 1.00 -18.88 -2.05
CA THR A 240 0.12 -19.18 -3.18
C THR A 240 -1.34 -19.03 -2.77
N PHE A 241 -2.12 -18.34 -3.58
CA PHE A 241 -3.56 -18.25 -3.35
C PHE A 241 -4.26 -19.55 -3.75
N SER A 242 -5.06 -20.10 -2.84
CA SER A 242 -5.91 -21.28 -3.08
C SER A 242 -7.37 -20.95 -2.69
N PRO A 243 -8.37 -21.39 -3.46
CA PRO A 243 -9.79 -21.20 -3.11
C PRO A 243 -10.16 -21.74 -1.73
N THR A 244 -9.44 -22.75 -1.24
CA THR A 244 -9.61 -23.30 0.12
C THR A 244 -9.41 -22.26 1.23
N LEU A 245 -8.71 -21.15 0.96
CA LEU A 245 -8.58 -20.02 1.88
C LEU A 245 -9.92 -19.35 2.17
N LEU A 246 -10.94 -19.55 1.31
CA LEU A 246 -12.29 -19.03 1.46
C LEU A 246 -13.24 -19.99 2.20
N GLU A 247 -12.82 -21.21 2.51
CA GLU A 247 -13.67 -22.23 3.15
C GLU A 247 -13.71 -22.05 4.69
N VAL A 248 -14.30 -20.95 5.15
CA VAL A 248 -14.41 -20.63 6.58
C VAL A 248 -15.82 -20.87 7.15
N GLU A 249 -15.89 -21.25 8.42
CA GLU A 249 -17.16 -21.45 9.14
C GLU A 249 -17.75 -20.13 9.64
N GLY A 250 -19.09 -20.02 9.55
CA GLY A 250 -19.83 -18.83 9.91
C GLY A 250 -19.79 -17.74 8.84
N ASP A 251 -20.21 -16.53 9.24
CA ASP A 251 -20.21 -15.35 8.39
C ASP A 251 -18.90 -14.58 8.53
N ALA A 252 -18.24 -14.29 7.42
CA ALA A 252 -16.95 -13.62 7.40
C ALA A 252 -16.70 -12.87 6.08
N MET A 253 -15.93 -11.78 6.17
CA MET A 253 -15.30 -11.15 5.02
C MET A 253 -13.82 -11.51 4.98
N ILE A 254 -13.34 -11.92 3.83
CA ILE A 254 -11.97 -12.29 3.56
C ILE A 254 -11.36 -11.25 2.63
N VAL A 255 -10.25 -10.67 3.05
CA VAL A 255 -9.51 -9.68 2.28
C VAL A 255 -8.14 -10.26 1.98
N ALA A 256 -7.81 -10.42 0.71
CA ALA A 256 -6.51 -10.94 0.29
C ALA A 256 -5.83 -9.97 -0.68
N SER A 257 -4.53 -9.75 -0.49
CA SER A 257 -3.73 -8.90 -1.38
C SER A 257 -2.27 -9.34 -1.33
N PRO A 258 -1.55 -9.37 -2.47
CA PRO A 258 -0.13 -9.62 -2.48
C PRO A 258 0.59 -8.42 -1.87
N GLU A 259 1.78 -8.63 -1.32
CA GLU A 259 2.61 -7.58 -0.74
C GLU A 259 2.93 -6.46 -1.76
N GLY A 260 3.04 -6.84 -3.05
CA GLY A 260 3.21 -5.92 -4.18
C GLY A 260 1.96 -5.15 -4.61
N ARG A 261 0.80 -5.46 -4.02
CA ARG A 261 -0.48 -4.79 -4.24
C ARG A 261 -1.01 -4.81 -5.68
N GLY A 262 -0.62 -5.82 -6.46
CA GLY A 262 -1.12 -6.03 -7.82
C GLY A 262 -2.61 -6.31 -7.93
N TRP A 263 -3.18 -6.82 -6.84
CA TRP A 263 -4.61 -7.05 -6.76
C TRP A 263 -5.13 -6.96 -5.33
N LEU A 264 -6.43 -6.73 -5.21
CA LEU A 264 -7.14 -6.79 -3.94
C LEU A 264 -8.39 -7.63 -4.14
N LEU A 265 -8.44 -8.77 -3.46
CA LEU A 265 -9.63 -9.60 -3.35
C LEU A 265 -10.39 -9.21 -2.09
N THR A 266 -11.67 -8.90 -2.23
CA THR A 266 -12.64 -8.82 -1.13
C THR A 266 -13.69 -9.89 -1.39
N ALA A 267 -13.90 -10.82 -0.45
CA ALA A 267 -14.88 -11.88 -0.57
C ALA A 267 -15.73 -11.98 0.70
N VAL A 268 -17.04 -12.15 0.57
CA VAL A 268 -17.92 -12.45 1.69
C VAL A 268 -18.32 -13.92 1.61
N VAL A 269 -18.16 -14.63 2.72
CA VAL A 269 -18.39 -16.07 2.84
C VAL A 269 -19.37 -16.32 3.97
N LYS A 270 -20.32 -17.21 3.73
CA LYS A 270 -21.26 -17.71 4.74
C LYS A 270 -21.25 -19.23 4.73
N ASP A 271 -20.87 -19.82 5.87
CA ASP A 271 -20.86 -21.28 6.09
C ASP A 271 -20.14 -22.05 4.96
N LYS A 272 -18.87 -21.70 4.73
CA LYS A 272 -17.98 -22.26 3.69
C LYS A 272 -18.41 -21.98 2.25
N LYS A 273 -19.47 -21.19 2.02
CA LYS A 273 -19.93 -20.80 0.69
C LYS A 273 -19.65 -19.33 0.43
N MET A 274 -18.96 -19.05 -0.67
CA MET A 274 -18.81 -17.68 -1.15
C MET A 274 -20.18 -17.11 -1.53
N VAL A 275 -20.54 -15.99 -0.91
CA VAL A 275 -21.77 -15.24 -1.21
C VAL A 275 -21.53 -14.32 -2.39
N ALA A 276 -20.43 -13.57 -2.33
CA ALA A 276 -19.99 -12.64 -3.36
C ALA A 276 -18.47 -12.40 -3.25
N ALA A 277 -17.82 -12.11 -4.38
CA ALA A 277 -16.44 -11.66 -4.39
C ALA A 277 -16.22 -10.52 -5.39
N ARG A 278 -15.23 -9.69 -5.10
CA ARG A 278 -14.71 -8.67 -6.00
C ARG A 278 -13.20 -8.74 -5.99
N LEU A 279 -12.61 -8.70 -7.18
CA LEU A 279 -11.19 -8.53 -7.39
C LEU A 279 -10.95 -7.20 -8.10
N ASP A 280 -10.22 -6.30 -7.45
CA ASP A 280 -9.62 -5.14 -8.09
C ASP A 280 -8.23 -5.55 -8.62
N TYR A 281 -8.07 -5.64 -9.94
CA TYR A 281 -6.82 -6.01 -10.63
C TYR A 281 -6.45 -4.93 -11.65
N GLY A 282 -5.49 -4.06 -11.29
CA GLY A 282 -5.20 -2.85 -12.07
C GLY A 282 -6.44 -1.97 -12.25
N ASP A 283 -6.80 -1.67 -13.49
CA ASP A 283 -8.03 -0.92 -13.84
C ASP A 283 -9.26 -1.82 -14.07
N THR A 284 -9.10 -3.14 -13.93
CA THR A 284 -10.15 -4.13 -14.18
C THR A 284 -10.77 -4.59 -12.87
N LYS A 285 -12.09 -4.76 -12.87
CA LYS A 285 -12.85 -5.34 -11.76
C LYS A 285 -13.48 -6.64 -12.22
N LEU A 286 -13.18 -7.72 -11.51
CA LEU A 286 -13.80 -9.03 -11.71
C LEU A 286 -14.66 -9.36 -10.50
N PHE A 287 -15.66 -10.22 -10.70
CA PHE A 287 -16.63 -10.55 -9.66
C PHE A 287 -16.83 -12.06 -9.54
N ASP A 288 -17.15 -12.51 -8.33
CA ASP A 288 -17.52 -13.88 -8.01
C ASP A 288 -16.53 -14.91 -8.57
N GLU A 289 -16.97 -15.87 -9.40
CA GLU A 289 -16.11 -16.92 -9.93
C GLU A 289 -14.96 -16.38 -10.79
N ASP A 290 -15.19 -15.33 -11.59
CA ASP A 290 -14.14 -14.72 -12.41
C ASP A 290 -13.04 -14.09 -11.54
N ALA A 291 -13.42 -13.48 -10.41
CA ALA A 291 -12.49 -12.94 -9.43
C ALA A 291 -11.61 -14.06 -8.84
N ILE A 292 -12.21 -15.17 -8.41
CA ILE A 292 -11.50 -16.29 -7.79
C ILE A 292 -10.60 -17.00 -8.80
N ASN A 293 -11.10 -17.26 -10.00
CA ASN A 293 -10.35 -17.92 -11.07
C ASN A 293 -9.11 -17.13 -11.46
N MET A 294 -9.21 -15.80 -11.51
CA MET A 294 -8.08 -14.92 -11.85
C MET A 294 -6.93 -15.01 -10.85
N VAL A 295 -7.21 -15.11 -9.54
CA VAL A 295 -6.16 -15.16 -8.52
C VAL A 295 -5.73 -16.57 -8.13
N THR A 296 -6.49 -17.59 -8.48
CA THR A 296 -6.16 -18.99 -8.14
C THR A 296 -4.80 -19.39 -8.69
N GLY A 297 -3.92 -19.89 -7.82
CA GLY A 297 -2.54 -20.26 -8.18
C GLY A 297 -1.58 -19.08 -8.32
N SER A 298 -2.01 -17.85 -8.03
CA SER A 298 -1.10 -16.69 -7.97
C SER A 298 -0.01 -16.92 -6.93
N VAL A 299 1.24 -16.65 -7.31
CA VAL A 299 2.44 -16.88 -6.50
C VAL A 299 3.06 -15.57 -6.04
N GLY A 300 3.44 -15.53 -4.76
CA GLY A 300 4.12 -14.44 -4.07
C GLY A 300 3.61 -14.31 -2.62
N ILE A 301 4.22 -13.45 -1.80
CA ILE A 301 3.71 -13.24 -0.44
C ILE A 301 2.35 -12.57 -0.51
N ILE A 302 1.32 -13.29 -0.08
CA ILE A 302 -0.06 -12.85 -0.03
C ILE A 302 -0.50 -12.77 1.42
N HIS A 303 -1.01 -11.61 1.80
CA HIS A 303 -1.66 -11.40 3.08
C HIS A 303 -3.14 -11.71 2.94
N VAL A 304 -3.66 -12.54 3.84
CA VAL A 304 -5.07 -12.92 3.90
C VAL A 304 -5.60 -12.59 5.28
N PHE A 305 -6.58 -11.69 5.33
CA PHE A 305 -7.23 -11.25 6.55
C PHE A 305 -8.64 -11.83 6.61
N TYR A 306 -8.97 -12.42 7.74
CA TYR A 306 -10.29 -12.93 8.04
C TYR A 306 -10.98 -11.96 8.99
N MET A 307 -12.08 -11.39 8.52
CA MET A 307 -12.80 -10.33 9.21
C MET A 307 -14.21 -10.80 9.60
N ARG A 308 -14.64 -10.45 10.81
CA ARG A 308 -15.99 -10.74 11.32
C ARG A 308 -16.63 -9.46 11.86
N SER A 309 -17.95 -9.41 11.87
CA SER A 309 -18.72 -8.40 12.59
C SER A 309 -18.75 -8.73 14.07
N GLU A 310 -18.77 -7.71 14.93
CA GLU A 310 -19.11 -7.91 16.34
C GLU A 310 -20.59 -8.26 16.48
N SER A 311 -20.88 -9.26 17.30
CA SER A 311 -22.24 -9.71 17.65
C SER A 311 -22.95 -8.68 18.53
#